data_AF-A0A920FC44-F1
#
_entry.id   AF-A0A920FC44-F1
#
_cell.length_a   1.000
_cell.length_b   1.000
_cell.length_c   1.000
_cell.angle_alpha   90.00
_cell.angle_beta   90.00
_cell.angle_gamma   90.00
#
_symmetry.space_group_name_H-M   'P 1'
#
loop_
_entity.id
_entity.type
_entity.pdbx_description
1 polymer ?
#
loop_
_entity_poly.entity_id
_entity_poly.type
_entity_poly.pdbx_seq_one_letter_code
_entity_poly.pdbx_strand_id
1 'polypeptide(L)'
;MQIKVVLINHIILIKAYENIFKRLGLNFTVVSADSGNIGGDESHEYHVIADTGEDDLLISDSGDGMNVEIAKEKYSLENLDELIDKTSMKHKKE
;
A
#
# COMPACT_ATOMS: atom_id res chain seq x y z
N MET A 1 -5.66 -0.64 12.34
CA MET A 1 -4.50 -1.23 13.05
C MET A 1 -3.42 -1.38 12.02
N GLN A 2 -2.50 -0.42 11.91
CA GLN A 2 -1.47 -0.44 10.88
C GLN A 2 -0.40 -1.48 11.22
N ILE A 3 -0.21 -2.46 10.33
CA ILE A 3 0.94 -3.36 10.40
C ILE A 3 1.93 -2.90 9.34
N LYS A 4 2.69 -1.85 9.65
CA LYS A 4 3.79 -1.42 8.77
C LYS A 4 4.94 -2.41 8.87
N VAL A 5 5.09 -3.23 7.84
CA VAL A 5 6.27 -4.09 7.65
C VAL A 5 7.08 -3.50 6.52
N VAL A 6 8.24 -2.92 6.84
CA VAL A 6 9.21 -2.44 5.84
C VAL A 6 10.17 -3.60 5.54
N LEU A 7 10.13 -4.12 4.31
CA LEU A 7 11.06 -5.16 3.86
C LEU A 7 12.08 -4.60 2.87
N ILE A 8 13.36 -4.76 3.20
CA ILE A 8 14.47 -4.46 2.30
C ILE A 8 14.76 -5.68 1.45
N ASN A 9 14.61 -5.49 0.14
CA ASN A 9 14.91 -6.38 -0.99
C ASN A 9 15.39 -7.82 -0.67
N HIS A 10 14.45 -8.68 -0.25
CA HIS A 10 14.69 -10.12 -0.13
C HIS A 10 13.44 -10.91 -0.52
N ILE A 11 13.43 -11.47 -1.73
CA ILE A 11 12.29 -12.21 -2.33
C ILE A 11 11.71 -13.28 -1.40
N ILE A 12 12.57 -13.91 -0.57
CA ILE A 12 12.15 -14.94 0.40
C ILE A 12 11.30 -14.31 1.52
N LEU A 13 11.67 -13.12 2.01
CA LEU A 13 10.92 -12.45 3.07
C LEU A 13 9.56 -11.96 2.56
N ILE A 14 9.52 -11.36 1.37
CA ILE A 14 8.26 -10.93 0.73
C ILE A 14 7.26 -12.10 0.67
N LYS A 15 7.69 -13.24 0.12
CA LYS A 15 6.85 -14.44 0.05
C LYS A 15 6.45 -14.98 1.42
N ALA A 16 7.32 -14.90 2.42
CA ALA A 16 7.00 -15.35 3.77
C ALA A 16 5.89 -14.51 4.40
N TYR A 17 5.96 -13.18 4.30
CA TYR A 17 4.93 -12.27 4.82
C TYR A 17 3.60 -12.43 4.08
N GLU A 18 3.61 -12.51 2.75
CA GLU A 18 2.40 -12.80 2.00
C GLU A 18 1.73 -14.11 2.46
N ASN A 19 2.51 -15.16 2.68
CA ASN A 19 1.99 -16.45 3.15
C ASN A 19 1.41 -16.36 4.57
N ILE A 20 2.01 -15.55 5.44
CA ILE A 20 1.49 -15.30 6.80
C ILE A 20 0.14 -14.58 6.70
N PHE A 21 0.05 -13.49 5.95
CA PHE A 21 -1.18 -12.73 5.81
C PHE A 21 -2.30 -13.55 5.15
N LYS A 22 -1.97 -14.33 4.11
CA LYS A 22 -2.89 -15.30 3.49
C LYS A 22 -3.39 -16.34 4.50
N ARG A 23 -2.51 -16.90 5.35
CA ARG A 23 -2.89 -17.85 6.41
C ARG A 23 -3.77 -17.23 7.49
N LEU A 24 -3.60 -15.94 7.76
CA LEU A 24 -4.42 -15.19 8.70
C LEU A 24 -5.76 -14.73 8.09
N GLY A 25 -6.00 -14.96 6.80
CA GLY A 25 -7.20 -14.51 6.11
C GLY A 25 -7.28 -12.98 5.98
N LEU A 26 -6.15 -12.29 6.08
CA LEU A 26 -6.09 -10.84 5.98
C LEU A 26 -6.16 -10.43 4.51
N ASN A 27 -7.03 -9.46 4.22
CA ASN A 27 -6.99 -8.75 2.95
C ASN A 27 -5.89 -7.69 3.06
N PHE A 28 -4.88 -7.72 2.20
CA PHE A 28 -3.77 -6.79 2.27
C PHE A 28 -3.35 -6.33 0.88
N THR A 29 -2.74 -5.15 0.82
CA THR A 29 -2.09 -4.60 -0.38
C THR A 29 -0.64 -4.27 -0.07
N VAL A 30 0.18 -4.20 -1.11
CA VAL A 30 1.59 -3.80 -1.00
C VAL A 30 1.74 -2.44 -1.68
N VAL A 31 2.38 -1.51 -0.98
CA VAL A 31 2.73 -0.20 -1.52
C VAL A 31 4.23 -0.04 -1.52
N SER A 32 4.78 0.61 -2.54
CA SER A 32 6.18 1.02 -2.53
C SER A 32 6.36 2.17 -1.53
N ALA A 33 7.34 2.05 -0.65
CA ALA A 33 7.65 3.05 0.36
C ALA A 33 9.11 3.51 0.25
N ASP A 34 9.38 4.72 0.72
CA ASP A 34 10.74 5.21 0.84
C ASP A 34 11.51 4.36 1.88
N SER A 35 12.73 3.95 1.54
CA SER A 35 13.60 3.20 2.45
C SER A 35 14.03 4.02 3.67
N GLY A 36 13.85 5.34 3.60
CA GLY A 36 14.15 6.28 4.68
C GLY A 36 15.57 6.14 5.21
N ASN A 37 15.73 6.29 6.53
CA ASN A 37 17.05 6.23 7.19
C ASN A 37 17.68 4.82 7.25
N ILE A 38 16.94 3.77 6.90
CA ILE A 38 17.46 2.39 6.95
C ILE A 38 18.38 2.12 5.75
N GLY A 39 18.13 2.81 4.62
CA GLY A 39 18.91 2.68 3.39
C GLY A 39 18.60 1.42 2.59
N GLY A 40 18.58 1.56 1.26
CA GLY A 40 18.27 0.50 0.29
C GLY A 40 17.56 1.09 -0.94
N ASP A 41 17.59 0.39 -2.08
CA ASP A 41 17.04 0.93 -3.33
C ASP A 41 15.50 0.91 -3.38
N GLU A 42 14.84 -0.02 -2.68
CA GLU A 42 13.37 -0.14 -2.65
C GLU A 42 12.89 -0.77 -1.35
N SER A 43 11.85 -0.19 -0.73
CA SER A 43 11.16 -0.76 0.41
C SER A 43 9.67 -0.97 0.11
N HIS A 44 9.09 -2.01 0.71
CA HIS A 44 7.68 -2.37 0.53
C HIS A 44 6.98 -2.24 1.87
N GLU A 45 5.85 -1.54 1.90
CA GLU A 45 4.92 -1.49 3.04
C GLU A 45 3.69 -2.33 2.75
N TYR A 46 3.26 -3.13 3.74
CA TYR A 46 2.05 -3.93 3.66
C TYR A 46 0.93 -3.24 4.43
N HIS A 47 -0.21 -3.10 3.80
CA HIS A 47 -1.37 -2.44 4.36
C HIS A 47 -2.51 -3.45 4.45
N VAL A 48 -3.03 -3.67 5.66
CA VAL A 48 -4.19 -4.56 5.87
C VAL A 48 -5.46 -3.76 5.63
N ILE A 49 -6.27 -4.18 4.66
CA ILE A 49 -7.50 -3.51 4.29
C ILE A 49 -8.57 -3.78 5.35
N ALA A 50 -9.10 -2.71 5.93
CA ALA A 50 -10.16 -2.76 6.92
C ALA A 50 -11.17 -1.64 6.68
N ASP A 51 -12.46 -1.93 6.84
CA ASP A 51 -13.52 -0.93 6.65
C ASP A 51 -13.42 0.24 7.67
N THR A 52 -12.75 0.00 8.81
CA THR A 52 -12.51 0.98 9.88
C THR A 52 -11.08 1.52 9.90
N GLY A 53 -10.40 1.48 8.75
CA GLY A 53 -9.06 2.01 8.63
C GLY A 53 -8.96 3.53 8.85
N GLU A 54 -7.79 3.99 9.31
CA GLU A 54 -7.46 5.41 9.47
C GLU A 54 -6.94 6.02 8.17
N ASP A 55 -6.20 5.27 7.37
CA ASP A 55 -5.58 5.76 6.14
C ASP A 55 -6.41 5.41 4.90
N ASP A 56 -6.40 6.33 3.92
CA ASP A 56 -7.04 6.15 2.62
C ASP A 56 -6.02 5.66 1.59
N LEU A 57 -6.36 4.56 0.92
CA LEU A 57 -5.54 3.90 -0.10
C LEU A 57 -6.27 3.85 -1.44
N LEU A 58 -5.51 4.00 -2.52
CA LEU A 58 -5.91 3.65 -3.88
C LEU A 58 -5.29 2.31 -4.24
N ILE A 59 -6.09 1.36 -4.73
CA ILE A 59 -5.65 0.01 -5.07
C ILE A 59 -6.04 -0.33 -6.51
N SER A 60 -5.05 -0.78 -7.30
CA SER A 60 -5.29 -1.25 -8.67
C SER A 60 -5.90 -2.66 -8.68
N ASP A 61 -6.45 -3.09 -9.81
CA ASP A 61 -6.91 -4.47 -9.98
C ASP A 61 -5.78 -5.51 -9.95
N SER A 62 -4.52 -5.09 -10.14
CA SER A 62 -3.33 -5.94 -9.99
C SER A 62 -2.90 -6.13 -8.52
N GLY A 63 -3.48 -5.37 -7.59
CA GLY A 63 -3.15 -5.43 -6.16
C GLY A 63 -2.02 -4.49 -5.73
N ASP A 64 -1.60 -3.57 -6.61
CA ASP A 64 -0.67 -2.51 -6.27
C ASP A 64 -1.42 -1.38 -5.55
N GLY A 65 -0.92 -0.93 -4.41
CA GLY A 65 -1.53 0.14 -3.64
C GLY A 65 -0.70 1.43 -3.61
N MET A 66 -1.36 2.56 -3.35
CA MET A 66 -0.73 3.84 -3.07
C MET A 66 -1.57 4.61 -2.06
N ASN A 67 -0.91 5.30 -1.12
CA ASN A 67 -1.61 6.19 -0.20
C ASN A 67 -2.21 7.39 -0.96
N VAL A 68 -3.43 7.80 -0.60
CA VAL A 68 -4.11 8.93 -1.25
C VAL A 68 -3.31 10.23 -1.12
N GLU A 69 -2.63 10.49 -0.01
CA GLU A 69 -1.78 11.69 0.16
C GLU A 69 -0.59 11.69 -0.82
N ILE A 70 0.05 10.54 -1.01
CA ILE A 70 1.12 10.37 -2.01
C ILE A 70 0.55 10.57 -3.42
N ALA A 71 -0.65 10.07 -3.68
CA ALA A 71 -1.31 10.23 -4.98
C ALA A 71 -1.63 11.71 -5.27
N LYS A 72 -2.11 12.45 -4.28
CA LYS A 72 -2.39 13.90 -4.39
C LYS A 72 -1.14 14.67 -4.79
N GLU A 73 -0.02 14.42 -4.11
CA GLU A 73 1.25 15.06 -4.42
C GLU A 73 1.73 14.69 -5.84
N LYS A 74 1.73 13.38 -6.16
CA LYS A 74 2.23 12.85 -7.44
C LYS A 74 1.47 13.37 -8.66
N TYR A 75 0.15 13.53 -8.54
CA TYR A 75 -0.70 13.97 -9.65
C TYR A 75 -1.10 15.45 -9.57
N SER A 76 -0.73 16.15 -8.49
CA SER A 76 -1.13 17.53 -8.23
C SER A 76 -2.66 17.71 -8.28
N LEU A 77 -3.39 16.75 -7.70
CA LEU A 77 -4.85 16.74 -7.58
C LEU A 77 -5.21 16.67 -6.10
N GLU A 78 -6.19 17.44 -5.65
CA GLU A 78 -6.64 17.38 -4.25
C GLU A 78 -7.91 16.55 -4.06
N ASN A 79 -8.69 16.36 -5.13
CA ASN A 79 -9.96 15.66 -5.08
C ASN A 79 -9.78 14.15 -5.30
N LEU A 80 -10.38 13.35 -4.42
CA LEU A 80 -10.36 11.89 -4.49
C LEU A 80 -11.04 11.34 -5.75
N ASP A 81 -12.14 11.94 -6.20
CA ASP A 81 -12.86 11.49 -7.39
C ASP A 81 -12.00 11.68 -8.65
N GLU A 82 -11.30 12.82 -8.74
CA GLU A 82 -10.36 13.09 -9.85
C GLU A 82 -9.17 12.12 -9.83
N LEU A 83 -8.69 11.74 -8.65
CA LEU A 83 -7.64 10.74 -8.50
C LEU A 83 -8.11 9.35 -8.92
N ILE A 84 -9.32 8.94 -8.54
CA ILE A 84 -9.92 7.66 -8.94
C ILE A 84 -10.08 7.62 -10.46
N ASP A 85 -10.61 8.66 -11.08
CA ASP A 85 -10.78 8.74 -12.54
C ASP A 85 -9.43 8.70 -13.26
N LYS A 86 -8.43 9.43 -12.74
CA LYS A 86 -7.10 9.51 -13.34
C LYS A 86 -6.33 8.19 -13.27
N THR A 87 -6.43 7.49 -12.13
CA THR A 87 -5.66 6.27 -11.84
C THR A 87 -6.42 4.99 -12.21
N SER A 88 -7.75 5.07 -12.35
CA SER A 88 -8.64 3.92 -12.42
C SER A 88 -8.50 2.95 -11.23
N MET A 89 -7.94 3.42 -10.11
CA MET A 89 -7.74 2.64 -8.89
C MET A 89 -8.95 2.77 -7.96
N LYS A 90 -9.21 1.72 -7.17
CA LYS A 90 -10.32 1.67 -6.21
C LYS A 90 -9.89 2.26 -4.88
N HIS A 91 -10.74 3.09 -4.29
CA HIS A 91 -10.55 3.61 -2.95
C HIS A 91 -10.87 2.56 -1.88
N LYS A 92 -9.98 2.43 -0.88
CA LYS A 92 -10.07 1.53 0.28
C LYS A 92 -9.48 2.19 1.52
N LYS A 93 -9.80 1.63 2.69
CA LYS A 93 -9.27 2.05 3.99
C LYS A 93 -8.36 0.99 4.61
N GLU A 94 -7.41 1.42 5.44
CA GLU A 94 -6.45 0.59 6.21
C GLU A 94 -6.41 0.88 7.72
#